data_AF-A0A7S2LQA3-F1
#
_entry.id   AF-A0A7S2LQA3-F1
#
_cell.length_a   1.000
_cell.length_b   1.000
_cell.length_c   1.000
_cell.angle_alpha   90.00
_cell.angle_beta   90.00
_cell.angle_gamma   90.00
#
_symmetry.space_group_name_H-M   'P 1'
#
loop_
_entity.id
_entity.type
_entity.pdbx_description
1 polymer ?
#
loop_
_entity_poly.entity_id
_entity_poly.type
_entity_poly.pdbx_seq_one_letter_code
_entity_poly.pdbx_strand_id
1 'polypeptide(L)'
;YNKLIVESDVAEGTGTNITFKNGTLMAIETLLDDAVFESSLNYVEFNSYAGLKTASFSSDVTSYLRLPLYTEPSNMPSAFPSLSHRPTFNGPTFEPTQSNEPTEEQAIRLEYCPCDINRKCLGVESVTLTQYERNIRICFKALPTTSRVVGTPIVSSTSDSSIPFTTLLDSDMRGGLITGEPPDELFESESSVGSAIEVWGKFDVVEGGRTAILGLSVVYEIASVESSAYCSSSTAQLQACACQCDDNNNCVDGLIQTPSSRNVRICVFSSPTGTKIGNVDGFFLQNMSGDENAADSFQIVIQNGQPKNSITPESPATLRVITTSLKDAFFSDLNGKRIVKARGSGTVLPDDGGYGQNVEINEVELTIMQELTPEPSRSPSSAPTTVPPTLVPSNAPTPRPTPLPTTVQPTPEPTSVPSNPPTTMPTPQPTDVVTP
;
A
#
# COMPACT_ATOMS: atom_id res chain seq x y z
N TYR A 1 40.33 -0.57 -4.42
CA TYR A 1 40.57 -0.06 -5.77
C TYR A 1 40.29 1.44 -5.78
N ASN A 2 41.29 2.26 -6.14
CA ASN A 2 41.14 3.71 -6.18
C ASN A 2 40.39 4.10 -7.47
N LYS A 3 39.10 4.41 -7.33
CA LYS A 3 38.26 5.24 -8.22
C LYS A 3 38.59 5.16 -9.72
N LEU A 4 37.87 4.32 -10.47
CA LEU A 4 37.82 4.42 -11.92
C LEU A 4 37.15 5.76 -12.26
N ILE A 5 37.88 6.68 -12.88
CA ILE A 5 37.34 7.95 -13.38
C ILE A 5 37.29 7.85 -14.91
N VAL A 6 36.10 8.07 -15.46
CA VAL A 6 35.89 8.23 -16.89
C VAL A 6 35.61 9.69 -17.13
N GLU A 7 36.55 10.40 -17.75
CA GLU A 7 36.39 11.80 -18.11
C GLU A 7 36.66 11.97 -19.61
N SER A 8 35.70 12.52 -20.34
CA SER A 8 35.84 12.88 -21.77
C SER A 8 36.32 11.74 -22.68
N ASP A 9 35.65 10.58 -22.63
CA ASP A 9 35.92 9.39 -23.45
C ASP A 9 37.28 8.70 -23.18
N VAL A 10 37.97 9.09 -22.12
CA VAL A 10 39.21 8.44 -21.67
C VAL A 10 38.94 7.71 -20.36
N ALA A 11 39.14 6.39 -20.37
CA ALA A 11 39.15 5.59 -19.15
C ALA A 11 40.53 5.71 -18.49
N GLU A 12 40.61 6.24 -17.26
CA GLU A 12 41.80 6.10 -16.44
C GLU A 12 41.71 4.80 -15.61
N GLY A 13 42.38 3.75 -16.08
CA GLY A 13 42.47 2.44 -15.42
C GLY A 13 43.04 1.35 -16.33
N THR A 14 43.78 0.39 -15.77
CA THR A 14 44.31 -0.75 -16.54
C THR A 14 43.19 -1.73 -16.87
N GLY A 15 42.93 -1.97 -18.17
CA GLY A 15 41.99 -3.01 -18.62
C GLY A 15 40.53 -2.57 -18.72
N THR A 16 40.24 -1.27 -18.68
CA THR A 16 38.91 -0.72 -18.96
C THR A 16 38.84 -0.20 -20.38
N ASN A 17 37.82 -0.60 -21.14
CA ASN A 17 37.54 -0.14 -22.49
C ASN A 17 36.12 0.45 -22.55
N ILE A 18 35.99 1.61 -23.18
CA ILE A 18 34.69 2.27 -23.37
C ILE A 18 34.37 2.22 -24.85
N THR A 19 33.24 1.62 -25.20
CA THR A 19 32.78 1.54 -26.58
C THR A 19 31.42 2.22 -26.74
N PHE A 20 31.34 3.14 -27.68
CA PHE A 20 30.07 3.73 -28.08
C PHE A 20 29.44 2.88 -29.17
N LYS A 21 28.30 2.28 -28.87
CA LYS A 21 27.49 1.54 -29.83
C LYS A 21 26.39 2.47 -30.33
N ASN A 22 26.45 2.83 -31.60
CA ASN A 22 25.41 3.56 -32.34
C ASN A 22 25.07 4.97 -31.81
N GLY A 23 25.96 5.61 -31.06
CA GLY A 23 25.79 7.01 -30.59
C GLY A 23 24.76 7.22 -29.47
N THR A 24 24.02 6.18 -29.08
CA THR A 24 23.04 6.23 -27.98
C THR A 24 23.36 5.27 -26.84
N LEU A 25 24.24 4.28 -27.05
CA LEU A 25 24.62 3.31 -26.04
C LEU A 25 26.13 3.42 -25.75
N MET A 26 26.48 3.68 -24.50
CA MET A 26 27.84 3.56 -23.99
C MET A 26 27.98 2.21 -23.28
N ALA A 27 28.96 1.41 -23.69
CA ALA A 27 29.31 0.16 -23.02
C ALA A 27 30.69 0.32 -22.38
N ILE A 28 30.76 0.09 -21.07
CA ILE A 28 32.00 0.12 -20.29
C ILE A 28 32.34 -1.33 -19.97
N GLU A 29 33.45 -1.82 -20.52
CA GLU A 29 33.98 -3.15 -20.25
C GLU A 29 35.20 -2.97 -19.35
N THR A 30 35.26 -3.65 -18.21
CA THR A 30 36.41 -3.57 -17.31
C THR A 30 36.84 -4.95 -16.84
N LEU A 31 38.15 -5.18 -16.80
CA LEU A 31 38.73 -6.36 -16.16
C LEU A 31 38.90 -6.08 -14.67
N LEU A 32 38.35 -6.97 -13.84
CA LEU A 32 38.59 -6.97 -12.40
C LEU A 32 39.79 -7.86 -12.11
N ASP A 33 40.74 -7.37 -11.32
CA ASP A 33 41.89 -8.14 -10.86
C ASP A 33 41.46 -9.21 -9.86
N ASP A 34 42.15 -10.36 -9.87
CA ASP A 34 41.93 -11.47 -8.94
C ASP A 34 41.93 -11.02 -7.48
N ALA A 35 42.72 -9.99 -7.13
CA ALA A 35 42.77 -9.41 -5.80
C ALA A 35 41.41 -8.83 -5.32
N VAL A 36 40.52 -8.43 -6.24
CA VAL A 36 39.15 -7.98 -5.90
C VAL A 36 38.35 -9.14 -5.32
N PHE A 37 38.47 -10.32 -5.91
CA PHE A 37 37.79 -11.54 -5.47
C PHE A 37 38.39 -12.10 -4.18
N GLU A 38 39.69 -11.89 -3.94
CA GLU A 38 40.35 -12.28 -2.68
C GLU A 38 39.96 -11.36 -1.50
N SER A 39 39.55 -10.11 -1.77
CA SER A 39 39.31 -9.08 -0.75
C SER A 39 37.99 -9.20 0.05
N SER A 40 37.31 -10.36 0.01
CA SER A 40 36.09 -10.65 0.82
C SER A 40 34.85 -9.79 0.53
N LEU A 41 34.85 -9.02 -0.58
CA LEU A 41 33.67 -8.28 -1.00
C LEU A 41 32.75 -9.20 -1.82
N ASN A 42 31.50 -9.37 -1.36
CA ASN A 42 30.49 -10.18 -2.06
C ASN A 42 29.91 -9.49 -3.31
N TYR A 43 30.39 -8.28 -3.64
CA TYR A 43 29.86 -7.46 -4.72
C TYR A 43 30.87 -6.39 -5.14
N VAL A 44 30.67 -5.85 -6.36
CA VAL A 44 31.36 -4.66 -6.86
C VAL A 44 30.34 -3.55 -7.08
N GLU A 45 30.64 -2.36 -6.56
CA GLU A 45 29.84 -1.16 -6.77
C GLU A 45 30.40 -0.32 -7.92
N PHE A 46 29.51 0.04 -8.84
CA PHE A 46 29.74 0.95 -9.94
C PHE A 46 28.89 2.20 -9.69
N ASN A 47 29.58 3.30 -9.40
CA ASN A 47 28.99 4.62 -9.35
C ASN A 47 29.34 5.32 -10.66
N SER A 48 28.34 5.68 -11.46
CA SER A 48 28.56 6.46 -12.68
C SER A 48 27.83 7.79 -12.62
N TYR A 49 28.47 8.80 -13.19
CA TYR A 49 27.94 10.14 -13.34
C TYR A 49 28.01 10.50 -14.82
N ALA A 50 26.88 10.81 -15.43
CA ALA A 50 26.77 11.19 -16.83
C ALA A 50 26.15 12.59 -16.93
N GLY A 51 26.93 13.55 -17.41
CA GLY A 51 26.41 14.87 -17.77
C GLY A 51 25.76 14.82 -19.16
N LEU A 52 24.45 14.98 -19.23
CA LEU A 52 23.71 15.17 -20.48
C LEU A 52 23.72 16.65 -20.85
N LYS A 53 24.42 17.00 -21.94
CA LYS A 53 24.47 18.38 -22.43
C LYS A 53 23.92 18.46 -23.85
N THR A 54 22.89 19.26 -24.03
CA THR A 54 22.34 19.68 -25.32
C THR A 54 22.56 21.18 -25.50
N ALA A 55 22.22 21.72 -26.68
CA ALA A 55 22.34 23.16 -26.94
C ALA A 55 21.48 24.04 -26.01
N SER A 56 20.44 23.48 -25.39
CA SER A 56 19.44 24.20 -24.58
C SER A 56 19.24 23.65 -23.17
N PHE A 57 19.91 22.55 -22.80
CA PHE A 57 19.72 21.88 -21.51
C PHE A 57 20.99 21.16 -21.05
N SER A 58 21.28 21.25 -19.75
CA SER A 58 22.35 20.51 -19.08
C SER A 58 21.77 19.85 -17.84
N SER A 59 21.94 18.53 -17.70
CA SER A 59 21.50 17.80 -16.51
C SER A 59 22.45 16.66 -16.22
N ASP A 60 22.66 16.44 -14.94
CA ASP A 60 23.51 15.37 -14.45
C ASP A 60 22.65 14.17 -14.09
N VAL A 61 23.04 12.99 -14.58
CA VAL A 61 22.41 11.72 -14.26
C VAL A 61 23.42 10.87 -13.51
N THR A 62 23.13 10.61 -12.24
CA THR A 62 23.87 9.62 -11.45
C THR A 62 23.18 8.26 -11.57
N SER A 63 23.94 7.20 -11.80
CA SER A 63 23.44 5.84 -11.68
C SER A 63 24.34 5.01 -10.79
N TYR A 64 23.71 4.13 -10.02
CA TYR A 64 24.34 3.21 -9.08
C TYR A 64 24.04 1.79 -9.55
N LEU A 65 25.07 0.98 -9.75
CA LEU A 65 24.95 -0.43 -10.11
C LEU A 65 25.80 -1.26 -9.15
N ARG A 66 25.18 -2.25 -8.51
CA ARG A 66 25.87 -3.20 -7.63
C ARG A 66 25.83 -4.58 -8.26
N LEU A 67 26.99 -5.12 -8.64
CA LEU A 67 27.11 -6.44 -9.22
C LEU A 67 27.52 -7.44 -8.13
N PRO A 68 26.67 -8.39 -7.74
CA PRO A 68 27.06 -9.45 -6.82
C PRO A 68 28.15 -10.33 -7.46
N LEU A 69 29.22 -10.60 -6.72
CA LEU A 69 30.27 -11.51 -7.13
C LEU A 69 29.92 -12.91 -6.61
N TYR A 70 29.55 -13.81 -7.52
CA TYR A 70 29.41 -15.22 -7.20
C TYR A 70 30.75 -15.90 -7.42
N THR A 71 31.40 -16.32 -6.33
CA THR A 71 32.45 -17.32 -6.42
C THR A 71 31.79 -18.69 -6.47
N GLU A 72 31.88 -19.37 -7.61
CA GLU A 72 31.55 -20.79 -7.64
C GLU A 72 32.42 -21.50 -6.60
N PRO A 73 31.85 -22.39 -5.77
CA PRO A 73 32.63 -23.16 -4.81
C PRO A 73 33.74 -23.88 -5.58
N SER A 74 34.99 -23.62 -5.23
CA SER A 74 36.13 -24.13 -6.00
C SER A 74 35.99 -25.65 -6.14
N ASN A 75 36.02 -26.15 -7.37
CA ASN A 75 36.18 -27.58 -7.67
C ASN A 75 37.60 -28.08 -7.29
N MET A 76 38.29 -27.46 -6.32
CA MET A 76 39.58 -27.93 -5.86
C MET A 76 39.38 -29.34 -5.30
N PRO A 77 39.98 -30.38 -5.92
CA PRO A 77 39.96 -31.71 -5.35
C PRO A 77 40.55 -31.60 -3.94
N SER A 78 39.82 -32.15 -2.97
CA SER A 78 40.28 -32.28 -1.59
C SER A 78 41.73 -32.79 -1.59
N ALA A 79 42.57 -32.15 -0.78
CA ALA A 79 44.00 -32.43 -0.67
C ALA A 79 44.26 -33.95 -0.75
N PHE A 80 45.18 -34.33 -1.65
CA PHE A 80 45.55 -35.73 -1.87
C PHE A 80 45.73 -36.45 -0.53
N PRO A 81 45.13 -37.64 -0.33
CA PRO A 81 45.36 -38.43 0.86
C PRO A 81 46.86 -38.67 1.02
N SER A 82 47.32 -38.65 2.26
CA SER A 82 48.73 -38.81 2.61
C SER A 82 49.35 -40.03 1.91
N LEU A 83 50.58 -39.84 1.43
CA LEU A 83 51.40 -40.78 0.64
C LEU A 83 51.77 -42.10 1.35
N SER A 84 50.93 -42.65 2.24
CA SER A 84 51.26 -43.89 2.95
C SER A 84 50.86 -45.17 2.21
N HIS A 85 50.04 -45.11 1.15
CA HIS A 85 49.62 -46.29 0.38
C HIS A 85 49.79 -46.05 -1.13
N ARG A 86 51.00 -46.35 -1.63
CA ARG A 86 51.32 -46.37 -3.07
C ARG A 86 51.11 -47.79 -3.61
N PRO A 87 50.11 -48.06 -4.46
CA PRO A 87 50.03 -49.33 -5.18
C PRO A 87 51.16 -49.40 -6.21
N THR A 88 51.73 -50.59 -6.37
CA THR A 88 52.77 -50.89 -7.34
C THR A 88 52.28 -50.67 -8.77
N PHE A 89 53.15 -50.03 -9.55
CA PHE A 89 52.98 -49.62 -10.95
C PHE A 89 52.97 -50.86 -11.85
N ASN A 90 51.80 -51.47 -12.10
CA ASN A 90 51.48 -52.41 -13.19
C ASN A 90 49.99 -52.83 -13.14
N GLY A 91 49.06 -51.87 -13.20
CA GLY A 91 47.61 -52.10 -13.29
C GLY A 91 47.00 -51.34 -14.48
N PRO A 92 45.85 -51.79 -15.02
CA PRO A 92 45.29 -51.30 -16.28
C PRO A 92 44.96 -49.81 -16.22
N THR A 93 45.19 -49.13 -17.35
CA THR A 93 44.89 -47.73 -17.59
C THR A 93 43.45 -47.41 -17.16
N PHE A 94 43.28 -46.66 -16.08
CA PHE A 94 41.98 -46.08 -15.74
C PHE A 94 41.73 -44.90 -16.67
N GLU A 95 40.73 -45.01 -17.53
CA GLU A 95 40.13 -43.84 -18.17
C GLU A 95 39.60 -42.91 -17.06
N PRO A 96 39.82 -41.58 -17.17
CA PRO A 96 39.30 -40.64 -16.20
C PRO A 96 37.77 -40.70 -16.24
N THR A 97 37.17 -41.26 -15.19
CA THR A 97 35.72 -41.25 -15.01
C THR A 97 35.26 -39.80 -15.03
N GLN A 98 34.26 -39.50 -15.88
CA GLN A 98 33.61 -38.19 -15.97
C GLN A 98 33.44 -37.57 -14.58
N SER A 99 33.85 -36.32 -14.45
CA SER A 99 33.51 -35.48 -13.31
C SER A 99 31.99 -35.49 -13.17
N ASN A 100 31.46 -36.25 -12.21
CA ASN A 100 30.06 -36.21 -11.86
C ASN A 100 29.81 -34.84 -11.24
N GLU A 101 29.32 -33.89 -12.04
CA GLU A 101 28.69 -32.70 -11.50
C GLU A 101 27.69 -33.14 -10.42
N PRO A 102 27.71 -32.52 -9.24
CA PRO A 102 26.76 -32.86 -8.20
C PRO A 102 25.35 -32.73 -8.79
N THR A 103 24.61 -33.84 -8.81
CA THR A 103 23.19 -33.84 -9.17
C THR A 103 22.47 -32.77 -8.36
N GLU A 104 21.58 -32.01 -8.99
CA GLU A 104 20.89 -30.83 -8.45
C GLU A 104 20.31 -31.03 -7.03
N GLU A 105 19.98 -32.27 -6.67
CA GLU A 105 19.50 -32.72 -5.35
C GLU A 105 20.54 -32.62 -4.21
N GLN A 106 21.82 -32.41 -4.52
CA GLN A 106 22.92 -32.36 -3.53
C GLN A 106 23.39 -30.94 -3.19
N ALA A 107 22.83 -29.92 -3.85
CA ALA A 107 23.19 -28.52 -3.60
C ALA A 107 22.33 -27.93 -2.48
N ILE A 108 22.99 -27.44 -1.42
CA ILE A 108 22.32 -26.64 -0.38
C ILE A 108 21.86 -25.34 -1.06
N ARG A 109 20.56 -25.06 -1.04
CA ARG A 109 19.98 -23.84 -1.63
C ARG A 109 18.98 -23.18 -0.69
N LEU A 110 18.73 -21.89 -0.89
CA LEU A 110 17.78 -21.11 -0.11
C LEU A 110 16.67 -20.63 -1.05
N GLU A 111 15.45 -21.09 -0.79
CA GLU A 111 14.25 -20.54 -1.42
C GLU A 111 13.72 -19.40 -0.55
N TYR A 112 13.32 -18.30 -1.16
CA TYR A 112 12.74 -17.17 -0.43
C TYR A 112 11.76 -16.39 -1.29
N CYS A 113 10.84 -15.67 -0.64
CA CYS A 113 9.79 -14.91 -1.28
C CYS A 113 9.27 -13.80 -0.33
N PRO A 114 8.73 -12.69 -0.83
CA PRO A 114 7.80 -11.88 -0.05
C PRO A 114 6.60 -12.72 0.39
N CYS A 115 6.06 -12.51 1.60
CA CYS A 115 4.92 -13.29 2.07
C CYS A 115 3.89 -12.50 2.88
N ASP A 116 2.66 -13.02 2.92
CA ASP A 116 1.54 -12.42 3.65
C ASP A 116 1.59 -12.73 5.17
N ILE A 117 0.54 -12.31 5.89
CA ILE A 117 0.39 -12.60 7.33
C ILE A 117 0.27 -14.07 7.68
N ASN A 118 -0.12 -14.90 6.72
CA ASN A 118 -0.23 -16.35 6.87
C ASN A 118 1.04 -17.08 6.41
N ARG A 119 2.14 -16.36 6.17
CA ARG A 119 3.42 -16.88 5.67
C ARG A 119 3.29 -17.56 4.30
N LYS A 120 2.29 -17.17 3.51
CA LYS A 120 2.13 -17.64 2.14
C LYS A 120 2.93 -16.73 1.22
N CYS A 121 3.80 -17.31 0.39
CA CYS A 121 4.53 -16.56 -0.63
C CYS A 121 3.54 -15.79 -1.51
N LEU A 122 3.78 -14.48 -1.62
CA LEU A 122 3.20 -13.64 -2.65
C LEU A 122 3.94 -13.97 -3.97
N GLY A 123 3.29 -13.75 -5.11
CA GLY A 123 3.91 -13.99 -6.42
C GLY A 123 5.19 -13.17 -6.60
N VAL A 124 6.00 -13.51 -7.61
CA VAL A 124 7.30 -12.86 -7.90
C VAL A 124 7.16 -11.42 -8.41
N GLU A 125 5.93 -10.92 -8.54
CA GLU A 125 5.66 -9.52 -8.87
C GLU A 125 6.03 -8.65 -7.65
N SER A 126 6.63 -7.49 -7.90
CA SER A 126 7.13 -6.59 -6.85
C SER A 126 6.08 -6.40 -5.76
N VAL A 127 6.49 -6.54 -4.49
CA VAL A 127 5.60 -6.22 -3.39
C VAL A 127 5.71 -4.74 -3.09
N THR A 128 4.56 -4.08 -3.15
CA THR A 128 4.45 -2.67 -2.92
C THR A 128 4.31 -2.39 -1.43
N LEU A 129 5.20 -1.56 -0.89
CA LEU A 129 5.05 -0.97 0.44
C LEU A 129 4.26 0.32 0.32
N THR A 130 3.27 0.47 1.18
CA THR A 130 2.48 1.70 1.31
C THR A 130 2.66 2.25 2.72
N GLN A 131 2.22 3.49 2.95
CA GLN A 131 2.22 4.06 4.30
C GLN A 131 1.36 3.28 5.30
N TYR A 132 0.45 2.41 4.84
CA TYR A 132 -0.41 1.59 5.70
C TYR A 132 0.08 0.14 5.81
N GLU A 133 0.71 -0.36 4.74
CA GLU A 133 1.32 -1.68 4.68
C GLU A 133 2.85 -1.55 4.61
N ARG A 134 3.43 -1.05 5.70
CA ARG A 134 4.89 -0.85 5.82
C ARG A 134 5.64 -2.13 6.15
N ASN A 135 4.94 -3.17 6.61
CA ASN A 135 5.56 -4.39 7.11
C ASN A 135 6.25 -5.17 5.99
N ILE A 136 7.58 -5.14 5.98
CA ILE A 136 8.41 -6.04 5.18
C ILE A 136 8.29 -7.44 5.77
N ARG A 137 7.98 -8.43 4.93
CA ARG A 137 7.83 -9.84 5.32
C ARG A 137 8.45 -10.73 4.26
N ILE A 138 9.54 -11.42 4.62
CA ILE A 138 10.24 -12.35 3.75
C ILE A 138 10.20 -13.73 4.38
N CYS A 139 9.57 -14.67 3.67
CA CYS A 139 9.57 -16.07 4.03
C CYS A 139 10.75 -16.76 3.33
N PHE A 140 11.45 -17.64 4.04
CA PHE A 140 12.57 -18.38 3.47
C PHE A 140 12.58 -19.83 3.94
N LYS A 141 13.20 -20.69 3.14
CA LYS A 141 13.32 -22.12 3.38
C LYS A 141 14.64 -22.65 2.80
N ALA A 142 15.43 -23.29 3.64
CA ALA A 142 16.61 -24.02 3.23
C ALA A 142 16.22 -25.37 2.61
N LEU A 143 16.92 -25.71 1.53
CA LEU A 143 16.81 -26.98 0.83
C LEU A 143 18.18 -27.66 0.71
N PRO A 144 18.20 -28.99 0.52
CA PRO A 144 17.08 -29.91 0.64
C PRO A 144 16.49 -29.93 2.07
N THR A 145 15.38 -30.65 2.30
CA THR A 145 14.68 -30.60 3.61
C THR A 145 15.55 -31.05 4.80
N THR A 146 16.68 -31.71 4.56
CA THR A 146 17.68 -32.05 5.57
C THR A 146 18.52 -30.86 6.05
N SER A 147 18.54 -29.76 5.29
CA SER A 147 19.27 -28.53 5.59
C SER A 147 18.64 -27.75 6.74
N ARG A 148 19.48 -27.05 7.52
CA ARG A 148 19.07 -26.20 8.65
C ARG A 148 19.83 -24.89 8.64
N VAL A 149 19.13 -23.80 8.89
CA VAL A 149 19.74 -22.49 9.13
C VAL A 149 20.34 -22.48 10.53
N VAL A 150 21.57 -21.99 10.65
CA VAL A 150 22.31 -21.88 11.92
C VAL A 150 22.54 -20.41 12.23
N GLY A 151 22.15 -19.99 13.43
CA GLY A 151 22.28 -18.61 13.88
C GLY A 151 21.17 -17.69 13.37
N THR A 152 21.26 -16.43 13.78
CA THR A 152 20.36 -15.37 13.31
C THR A 152 20.91 -14.79 12.02
N PRO A 153 20.15 -14.75 10.92
CA PRO A 153 20.64 -14.18 9.68
C PRO A 153 20.89 -12.68 9.85
N ILE A 154 21.91 -12.19 9.14
CA ILE A 154 22.22 -10.76 9.09
C ILE A 154 21.40 -10.16 7.95
N VAL A 155 20.52 -9.22 8.27
CA VAL A 155 19.61 -8.58 7.30
C VAL A 155 19.88 -7.08 7.25
N SER A 156 19.92 -6.50 6.05
CA SER A 156 20.16 -5.07 5.81
C SER A 156 19.34 -4.58 4.62
N SER A 157 19.22 -3.26 4.44
CA SER A 157 18.46 -2.61 3.36
C SER A 157 19.26 -1.51 2.65
N THR A 158 18.89 -1.17 1.40
CA THR A 158 19.48 -0.02 0.64
C THR A 158 19.17 1.34 1.24
N SER A 159 18.14 1.45 2.08
CA SER A 159 17.65 2.73 2.58
C SER A 159 18.69 3.44 3.45
N ASP A 160 18.82 4.77 3.28
CA ASP A 160 19.62 5.62 4.16
C ASP A 160 19.16 5.53 5.63
N SER A 161 17.88 5.23 5.82
CA SER A 161 17.28 4.93 7.13
C SER A 161 17.50 3.47 7.50
N SER A 162 18.00 3.22 8.72
CA SER A 162 18.16 1.88 9.27
C SER A 162 16.80 1.22 9.54
N ILE A 163 16.47 0.15 8.82
CA ILE A 163 15.27 -0.66 9.08
C ILE A 163 15.61 -1.76 10.10
N PRO A 164 14.98 -1.80 11.29
CA PRO A 164 15.18 -2.88 12.23
C PRO A 164 14.49 -4.15 11.74
N PHE A 165 15.25 -5.22 11.54
CA PHE A 165 14.72 -6.53 11.16
C PHE A 165 14.71 -7.52 12.34
N THR A 166 13.62 -8.27 12.47
CA THR A 166 13.48 -9.41 13.37
C THR A 166 13.37 -10.69 12.55
N THR A 167 14.10 -11.73 12.96
CA THR A 167 13.98 -13.06 12.33
C THR A 167 13.34 -14.04 13.30
N LEU A 168 12.29 -14.71 12.83
CA LEU A 168 11.61 -15.80 13.52
C LEU A 168 11.89 -17.10 12.76
N LEU A 169 12.74 -17.96 13.32
CA LEU A 169 13.03 -19.28 12.76
C LEU A 169 11.91 -20.26 13.11
N ASP A 170 11.61 -21.16 12.18
CA ASP A 170 10.69 -22.27 12.44
C ASP A 170 11.30 -23.26 13.44
N SER A 171 10.46 -24.04 14.12
CA SER A 171 10.91 -24.96 15.17
C SER A 171 11.85 -26.06 14.66
N ASP A 172 11.79 -26.38 13.37
CA ASP A 172 12.69 -27.32 12.71
C ASP A 172 13.97 -26.68 12.13
N MET A 173 14.09 -25.34 12.24
CA MET A 173 15.18 -24.51 11.73
C MET A 173 15.39 -24.64 10.21
N ARG A 174 14.39 -25.14 9.47
CA ARG A 174 14.48 -25.31 8.01
C ARG A 174 14.08 -24.04 7.26
N GLY A 175 13.40 -23.13 7.93
CA GLY A 175 12.94 -21.89 7.35
C GLY A 175 12.65 -20.87 8.43
N GLY A 176 12.00 -19.79 8.02
CA GLY A 176 11.57 -18.76 8.94
C GLY A 176 10.91 -17.60 8.24
N LEU A 177 10.67 -16.57 9.04
CA LEU A 177 10.08 -15.31 8.65
C LEU A 177 11.01 -14.18 9.09
N ILE A 178 11.38 -13.32 8.17
CA ILE A 178 12.03 -12.04 8.45
C ILE A 178 10.95 -10.98 8.40
N THR A 179 10.85 -10.17 9.44
CA THR A 179 9.95 -9.02 9.49
C THR A 179 10.74 -7.74 9.73
N GLY A 180 10.42 -6.67 9.02
CA GLY A 180 10.95 -5.33 9.28
C GLY A 180 9.87 -4.28 9.10
N GLU A 181 10.01 -3.16 9.79
CA GLU A 181 9.13 -2.00 9.64
C GLU A 181 10.01 -0.80 9.27
N PRO A 182 9.98 -0.34 8.00
CA PRO A 182 10.67 0.87 7.60
C PRO A 182 10.11 2.07 8.36
N PRO A 183 10.97 2.99 8.80
CA PRO A 183 10.52 4.13 9.58
C PRO A 183 9.74 5.14 8.71
N ASP A 184 8.91 5.94 9.37
CA ASP A 184 7.95 6.87 8.76
C ASP A 184 8.60 7.83 7.76
N GLU A 185 9.84 8.25 8.00
CA GLU A 185 10.53 9.22 7.14
C GLU A 185 10.75 8.70 5.71
N LEU A 186 10.79 7.37 5.51
CA LEU A 186 10.85 6.78 4.17
C LEU A 186 9.58 7.03 3.35
N PHE A 187 8.44 7.25 4.00
CA PHE A 187 7.14 7.46 3.36
C PHE A 187 6.69 8.93 3.39
N GLU A 188 7.38 9.82 4.08
CA GLU A 188 7.01 11.25 4.16
C GLU A 188 7.45 12.06 2.93
N SER A 189 8.48 11.60 2.20
CA SER A 189 8.98 12.32 1.03
C SER A 189 8.26 11.88 -0.25
N GLU A 190 7.72 12.84 -1.01
CA GLU A 190 7.22 12.59 -2.37
C GLU A 190 8.29 11.98 -3.28
N SER A 191 9.58 12.25 -3.02
CA SER A 191 10.69 11.66 -3.77
C SER A 191 10.87 10.16 -3.53
N SER A 192 10.30 9.62 -2.45
CA SER A 192 10.36 8.19 -2.14
C SER A 192 9.39 7.38 -3.00
N VAL A 193 8.39 8.01 -3.62
CA VAL A 193 7.43 7.31 -4.50
C VAL A 193 8.15 6.76 -5.73
N GLY A 194 7.98 5.46 -5.97
CA GLY A 194 8.69 4.76 -7.05
C GLY A 194 10.16 4.45 -6.73
N SER A 195 10.65 4.82 -5.54
CA SER A 195 11.90 4.28 -5.03
C SER A 195 11.71 2.83 -4.59
N ALA A 196 12.81 2.08 -4.57
CA ALA A 196 12.80 0.68 -4.16
C ALA A 196 13.70 0.46 -2.94
N ILE A 197 13.20 -0.33 -1.98
CA ILE A 197 13.97 -0.84 -0.84
C ILE A 197 14.38 -2.25 -1.20
N GLU A 198 15.67 -2.47 -1.41
CA GLU A 198 16.23 -3.81 -1.57
C GLU A 198 16.68 -4.31 -0.19
N VAL A 199 16.20 -5.48 0.20
CA VAL A 199 16.52 -6.15 1.46
C VAL A 199 17.39 -7.36 1.17
N TRP A 200 18.56 -7.43 1.79
CA TRP A 200 19.47 -8.56 1.66
C TRP A 200 19.63 -9.29 2.97
N GLY A 201 19.83 -10.61 2.89
CA GLY A 201 20.10 -11.46 4.04
C GLY A 201 21.28 -12.40 3.78
N LYS A 202 22.10 -12.65 4.80
CA LYS A 202 23.15 -13.69 4.81
C LYS A 202 22.79 -14.80 5.80
N PHE A 203 22.87 -16.05 5.34
CA PHE A 203 22.49 -17.25 6.08
C PHE A 203 23.64 -18.24 6.12
N ASP A 204 23.95 -18.76 7.30
CA ASP A 204 24.78 -19.95 7.44
C ASP A 204 23.84 -21.17 7.47
N VAL A 205 23.98 -22.07 6.51
CA VAL A 205 23.12 -23.25 6.35
C VAL A 205 23.97 -24.52 6.46
N VAL A 206 23.51 -25.49 7.25
CA VAL A 206 24.20 -26.76 7.45
C VAL A 206 23.37 -27.93 6.97
N GLU A 207 24.03 -28.88 6.31
CA GLU A 207 23.42 -30.13 5.87
C GLU A 207 24.44 -31.28 5.92
N GLY A 208 24.14 -32.35 6.65
CA GLY A 208 24.98 -33.55 6.65
C GLY A 208 26.46 -33.31 7.04
N GLY A 209 26.74 -32.28 7.84
CA GLY A 209 28.09 -31.86 8.24
C GLY A 209 28.78 -30.87 7.27
N ARG A 210 28.14 -30.52 6.15
CA ARG A 210 28.56 -29.45 5.25
C ARG A 210 27.97 -28.11 5.72
N THR A 211 28.69 -27.02 5.47
CA THR A 211 28.28 -25.65 5.75
C THR A 211 28.29 -24.86 4.44
N ALA A 212 27.23 -24.11 4.17
CA ALA A 212 27.13 -23.19 3.05
C ALA A 212 26.71 -21.80 3.56
N ILE A 213 27.23 -20.76 2.92
CA ILE A 213 26.80 -19.38 3.13
C ILE A 213 25.89 -19.03 1.96
N LEU A 214 24.63 -18.69 2.26
CA LEU A 214 23.63 -18.36 1.26
C LEU A 214 23.17 -16.91 1.42
N GLY A 215 22.84 -16.27 0.30
CA GLY A 215 22.31 -14.92 0.25
C GLY A 215 20.86 -14.90 -0.23
N LEU A 216 20.10 -13.88 0.19
CA LEU A 216 18.85 -13.50 -0.45
C LEU A 216 18.86 -12.02 -0.82
N SER A 217 18.07 -11.64 -1.83
CA SER A 217 17.74 -10.25 -2.16
C SER A 217 16.26 -10.15 -2.53
N VAL A 218 15.52 -9.26 -1.85
CA VAL A 218 14.12 -8.97 -2.17
C VAL A 218 13.95 -7.47 -2.35
N VAL A 219 13.38 -7.07 -3.48
CA VAL A 219 13.08 -5.67 -3.79
C VAL A 219 11.63 -5.38 -3.47
N TYR A 220 11.41 -4.37 -2.64
CA TYR A 220 10.10 -3.78 -2.36
C TYR A 220 10.01 -2.42 -3.04
N GLU A 221 8.93 -2.17 -3.77
CA GLU A 221 8.68 -0.85 -4.36
C GLU A 221 7.86 -0.01 -3.39
N ILE A 222 8.23 1.24 -3.15
CA ILE A 222 7.40 2.16 -2.39
C ILE A 222 6.34 2.67 -3.35
N ALA A 223 5.18 2.00 -3.35
CA ALA A 223 4.05 2.44 -4.14
C ALA A 223 3.35 3.54 -3.39
N SER A 224 3.29 4.70 -4.03
CA SER A 224 2.48 5.85 -3.65
C SER A 224 2.52 6.19 -2.15
N VAL A 225 3.15 7.31 -1.83
CA VAL A 225 2.62 8.16 -0.77
C VAL A 225 1.29 8.64 -1.34
N GLU A 226 0.25 7.79 -1.33
CA GLU A 226 -1.11 8.32 -1.38
C GLU A 226 -1.09 9.27 -0.22
N SER A 227 -1.06 10.59 -0.50
CA SER A 227 -1.05 11.62 0.53
C SER A 227 -2.03 11.14 1.56
N SER A 228 -1.55 10.71 2.73
CA SER A 228 -2.46 10.13 3.68
C SER A 228 -3.56 11.16 3.84
N ALA A 229 -4.76 10.67 4.07
CA ALA A 229 -5.84 11.52 4.48
C ALA A 229 -5.48 12.34 5.76
N TYR A 230 -4.33 12.02 6.38
CA TYR A 230 -3.58 12.77 7.37
C TYR A 230 -2.65 13.83 6.74
N CYS A 231 -2.79 15.07 7.20
CA CYS A 231 -1.90 16.17 6.86
C CYS A 231 -0.43 15.82 7.05
N SER A 232 0.30 15.55 5.95
CA SER A 232 1.76 15.50 5.98
C SER A 232 2.27 16.84 6.51
N SER A 233 2.81 16.82 7.71
CA SER A 233 3.11 17.99 8.55
C SER A 233 4.37 18.76 8.12
N SER A 234 4.85 18.54 6.90
CA SER A 234 6.21 18.95 6.50
C SER A 234 6.37 20.46 6.28
N THR A 235 5.29 21.24 6.29
CA THR A 235 5.38 22.71 6.23
C THR A 235 4.72 23.34 7.44
N ALA A 236 5.38 24.36 8.02
CA ALA A 236 4.87 25.14 9.16
C ALA A 236 3.61 26.00 8.82
N GLN A 237 2.95 25.73 7.69
CA GLN A 237 1.77 26.46 7.25
C GLN A 237 0.51 25.81 7.82
N LEU A 238 -0.51 26.63 8.10
CA LEU A 238 -1.81 26.14 8.51
C LEU A 238 -2.42 25.38 7.33
N GLN A 239 -2.86 24.14 7.57
CA GLN A 239 -3.49 23.30 6.56
C GLN A 239 -4.65 22.51 7.17
N ALA A 240 -5.60 22.10 6.32
CA ALA A 240 -6.70 21.23 6.71
C ALA A 240 -6.70 19.97 5.85
N CYS A 241 -6.90 18.83 6.48
CA CYS A 241 -6.97 17.55 5.80
C CYS A 241 -8.22 16.81 6.20
N ALA A 242 -8.64 15.88 5.36
CA ALA A 242 -9.87 15.17 5.44
C ALA A 242 -9.63 13.71 5.09
N CYS A 243 -10.40 12.85 5.75
CA CYS A 243 -10.43 11.42 5.54
C CYS A 243 -11.86 10.91 5.66
N GLN A 244 -12.15 9.74 5.09
CA GLN A 244 -13.35 9.01 5.48
C GLN A 244 -13.15 8.45 6.89
N CYS A 245 -14.16 8.55 7.75
CA CYS A 245 -14.04 8.08 9.12
C CYS A 245 -15.18 7.17 9.58
N ASP A 246 -14.86 6.31 10.56
CA ASP A 246 -15.80 5.38 11.18
C ASP A 246 -16.72 6.07 12.20
N ASP A 247 -17.52 5.27 12.91
CA ASP A 247 -18.45 5.82 13.89
C ASP A 247 -17.78 6.46 15.11
N ASN A 248 -16.52 6.11 15.36
CA ASN A 248 -15.68 6.60 16.43
C ASN A 248 -14.81 7.80 16.01
N ASN A 249 -15.00 8.30 14.79
CA ASN A 249 -14.21 9.38 14.17
C ASN A 249 -12.74 9.03 13.92
N ASN A 250 -12.42 7.75 13.76
CA ASN A 250 -11.11 7.31 13.29
C ASN A 250 -11.11 7.34 11.76
N CYS A 251 -10.04 7.85 11.15
CA CYS A 251 -9.87 7.71 9.71
C CYS A 251 -9.77 6.23 9.34
N VAL A 252 -10.48 5.85 8.29
CA VAL A 252 -10.50 4.49 7.76
C VAL A 252 -10.41 4.55 6.25
N ASP A 253 -9.51 3.75 5.69
CA ASP A 253 -9.37 3.63 4.25
C ASP A 253 -10.30 2.56 3.69
N GLY A 254 -10.67 2.72 2.42
CA GLY A 254 -11.38 1.68 1.67
C GLY A 254 -12.80 1.40 2.14
N LEU A 255 -13.45 2.32 2.85
CA LEU A 255 -14.82 2.10 3.33
C LEU A 255 -15.81 2.21 2.17
N ILE A 256 -16.24 1.06 1.66
CA ILE A 256 -17.10 0.94 0.49
C ILE A 256 -18.50 1.43 0.82
N GLN A 257 -18.96 2.41 0.05
CA GLN A 257 -20.32 2.93 0.12
C GLN A 257 -21.22 2.16 -0.85
N THR A 258 -22.38 1.74 -0.35
CA THR A 258 -23.37 0.96 -1.11
C THR A 258 -24.71 1.70 -1.14
N PRO A 259 -25.66 1.33 -2.02
CA PRO A 259 -27.01 1.89 -1.97
C PRO A 259 -27.72 1.72 -0.62
N SER A 260 -27.35 0.70 0.17
CA SER A 260 -27.82 0.44 1.53
C SER A 260 -27.05 1.21 2.60
N SER A 261 -25.78 1.55 2.35
CA SER A 261 -24.91 2.36 3.21
C SER A 261 -24.54 3.66 2.51
N ARG A 262 -25.47 4.61 2.50
CA ARG A 262 -25.32 5.91 1.82
C ARG A 262 -24.66 6.99 2.69
N ASN A 263 -24.53 6.71 3.98
CA ASN A 263 -24.05 7.68 4.95
C ASN A 263 -22.53 7.72 4.89
N VAL A 264 -22.02 8.85 4.42
CA VAL A 264 -20.60 9.17 4.38
C VAL A 264 -20.29 10.07 5.56
N ARG A 265 -19.26 9.69 6.32
CA ARG A 265 -18.67 10.49 7.39
C ARG A 265 -17.27 10.89 6.94
N ILE A 266 -17.02 12.20 6.85
CA ILE A 266 -15.72 12.77 6.54
C ILE A 266 -15.21 13.47 7.80
N CYS A 267 -14.03 13.08 8.28
CA CYS A 267 -13.37 13.76 9.38
C CYS A 267 -12.36 14.74 8.80
N VAL A 268 -12.43 16.00 9.22
CA VAL A 268 -11.55 17.08 8.82
C VAL A 268 -10.72 17.52 10.02
N PHE A 269 -9.40 17.56 9.85
CA PHE A 269 -8.40 17.88 10.86
C PHE A 269 -7.62 19.12 10.46
N SER A 270 -7.21 19.94 11.43
CA SER A 270 -6.24 21.01 11.21
C SER A 270 -4.83 20.57 11.58
N SER A 271 -3.83 21.08 10.85
CA SER A 271 -2.40 20.88 11.10
C SER A 271 -1.67 22.22 10.96
N PRO A 272 -0.58 22.47 11.72
CA PRO A 272 0.04 21.59 12.72
C PRO A 272 -0.76 21.48 14.04
N THR A 273 -0.28 20.66 14.98
CA THR A 273 -0.82 20.55 16.34
C THR A 273 -0.89 21.93 17.01
N GLY A 274 -1.97 22.20 17.73
CA GLY A 274 -2.21 23.53 18.31
C GLY A 274 -2.95 24.50 17.36
N THR A 275 -3.63 23.94 16.37
CA THR A 275 -4.53 24.68 15.48
C THR A 275 -5.93 24.08 15.58
N LYS A 276 -6.95 24.84 15.21
CA LYS A 276 -8.34 24.41 15.22
C LYS A 276 -9.03 24.76 13.91
N ILE A 277 -10.02 23.96 13.52
CA ILE A 277 -10.87 24.31 12.38
C ILE A 277 -11.92 25.32 12.86
N GLY A 278 -11.83 26.53 12.32
CA GLY A 278 -12.78 27.60 12.54
C GLY A 278 -14.11 27.30 11.86
N ASN A 279 -14.14 27.45 10.53
CA ASN A 279 -15.33 27.21 9.72
C ASN A 279 -14.99 26.34 8.51
N VAL A 280 -15.95 25.55 8.03
CA VAL A 280 -15.87 24.89 6.72
C VAL A 280 -16.78 25.68 5.78
N ASP A 281 -16.19 26.46 4.89
CA ASP A 281 -16.93 27.41 4.05
C ASP A 281 -17.68 26.71 2.92
N GLY A 282 -17.07 25.66 2.37
CA GLY A 282 -17.64 24.87 1.29
C GLY A 282 -17.16 23.43 1.37
N PHE A 283 -18.06 22.48 1.12
CA PHE A 283 -17.70 21.07 0.97
C PHE A 283 -18.63 20.42 -0.05
N PHE A 284 -18.06 19.74 -1.04
CA PHE A 284 -18.82 19.11 -2.12
C PHE A 284 -18.27 17.73 -2.48
N LEU A 285 -19.16 16.91 -3.02
CA LEU A 285 -18.87 15.57 -3.54
C LEU A 285 -19.07 15.58 -5.05
N GLN A 286 -18.08 15.10 -5.78
CA GLN A 286 -18.08 14.98 -7.24
C GLN A 286 -17.81 13.52 -7.63
N ASN A 287 -18.68 12.94 -8.43
CA ASN A 287 -18.44 11.63 -9.03
C ASN A 287 -17.54 11.81 -10.24
N MET A 288 -16.35 11.20 -10.23
CA MET A 288 -15.50 11.17 -11.42
C MET A 288 -15.87 9.96 -12.25
N SER A 289 -16.77 10.16 -13.20
CA SER A 289 -16.93 9.21 -14.29
C SER A 289 -15.74 9.37 -15.23
N GLY A 290 -14.98 8.28 -15.46
CA GLY A 290 -13.97 8.27 -16.51
C GLY A 290 -14.54 8.44 -17.93
N ASP A 291 -15.87 8.29 -18.10
CA ASP A 291 -16.55 8.64 -19.34
C ASP A 291 -16.82 10.15 -19.39
N GLU A 292 -16.16 10.85 -20.32
CA GLU A 292 -16.33 12.29 -20.61
C GLU A 292 -17.79 12.70 -20.93
N ASN A 293 -18.68 11.72 -21.16
CA ASN A 293 -20.09 11.93 -21.50
C ASN A 293 -21.07 11.68 -20.35
N ALA A 294 -20.64 11.09 -19.22
CA ALA A 294 -21.54 10.92 -18.09
C ALA A 294 -21.71 12.27 -17.40
N ALA A 295 -22.97 12.64 -17.09
CA ALA A 295 -23.21 13.84 -16.33
C ALA A 295 -22.56 13.72 -14.95
N ASP A 296 -21.55 14.57 -14.69
CA ASP A 296 -20.92 14.69 -13.38
C ASP A 296 -22.00 14.88 -12.30
N SER A 297 -22.17 13.87 -11.44
CA SER A 297 -23.08 14.02 -10.31
C SER A 297 -22.38 14.83 -9.23
N PHE A 298 -22.96 15.98 -8.90
CA PHE A 298 -22.42 16.93 -7.94
C PHE A 298 -23.36 17.12 -6.75
N GLN A 299 -22.82 17.08 -5.54
CA GLN A 299 -23.56 17.32 -4.30
C GLN A 299 -22.83 18.29 -3.39
N ILE A 300 -23.43 19.47 -3.19
CA ILE A 300 -23.02 20.42 -2.17
C ILE A 300 -23.48 19.90 -0.81
N VAL A 301 -22.53 19.75 0.11
CA VAL A 301 -22.76 19.30 1.49
C VAL A 301 -22.81 20.50 2.43
N ILE A 302 -21.87 21.44 2.28
CA ILE A 302 -21.79 22.69 3.06
C ILE A 302 -21.62 23.86 2.09
N GLN A 303 -22.35 24.95 2.33
CA GLN A 303 -22.22 26.20 1.57
C GLN A 303 -22.32 27.40 2.51
N ASN A 304 -21.32 28.29 2.46
CA ASN A 304 -21.21 29.49 3.29
C ASN A 304 -21.28 29.18 4.81
N GLY A 305 -20.63 28.09 5.25
CA GLY A 305 -20.64 27.65 6.65
C GLY A 305 -22.00 27.15 7.15
N GLN A 306 -23.03 27.14 6.31
CA GLN A 306 -24.34 26.60 6.66
C GLN A 306 -24.41 25.15 6.20
N PRO A 307 -24.44 24.19 7.14
CA PRO A 307 -24.72 22.81 6.78
C PRO A 307 -26.06 22.70 6.06
N LYS A 308 -26.08 22.07 4.88
CA LYS A 308 -27.34 21.54 4.35
C LYS A 308 -27.76 20.25 5.08
N ASN A 309 -26.78 19.58 5.70
CA ASN A 309 -26.87 18.33 6.46
C ASN A 309 -26.17 18.45 7.83
N SER A 310 -26.52 17.63 8.82
CA SER A 310 -26.01 17.76 10.21
C SER A 310 -24.47 17.80 10.31
N ILE A 311 -23.94 18.86 10.95
CA ILE A 311 -22.58 18.92 11.48
C ILE A 311 -22.67 18.69 12.98
N THR A 312 -21.94 17.73 13.52
CA THR A 312 -21.89 17.47 14.96
C THR A 312 -21.11 18.59 15.66
N PRO A 313 -21.72 19.35 16.60
CA PRO A 313 -21.11 20.53 17.18
C PRO A 313 -20.05 20.27 18.27
N GLU A 314 -19.81 19.01 18.68
CA GLU A 314 -19.07 18.69 19.92
C GLU A 314 -17.79 17.86 19.73
N SER A 315 -17.12 17.92 18.57
CA SER A 315 -15.75 17.38 18.48
C SER A 315 -14.72 18.34 19.06
N PRO A 316 -13.55 17.84 19.53
CA PRO A 316 -12.43 18.70 19.91
C PRO A 316 -12.14 19.70 18.79
N ALA A 317 -11.68 20.91 19.15
CA ALA A 317 -11.58 22.04 18.20
C ALA A 317 -10.73 21.74 16.95
N THR A 318 -9.82 20.76 17.05
CA THR A 318 -8.95 20.23 15.99
C THR A 318 -9.68 19.36 14.96
N LEU A 319 -10.86 18.82 15.28
CA LEU A 319 -11.62 17.88 14.46
C LEU A 319 -13.02 18.41 14.16
N ARG A 320 -13.43 18.26 12.89
CA ARG A 320 -14.80 18.47 12.44
C ARG A 320 -15.28 17.23 11.69
N VAL A 321 -16.48 16.77 12.00
CA VAL A 321 -17.06 15.61 11.33
C VAL A 321 -18.21 16.10 10.45
N ILE A 322 -18.07 15.88 9.14
CA ILE A 322 -19.07 16.20 8.14
C ILE A 322 -19.82 14.90 7.84
N THR A 323 -21.11 14.86 8.16
CA THR A 323 -21.96 13.71 7.84
C THR A 323 -22.93 14.06 6.72
N THR A 324 -22.98 13.22 5.69
CA THR A 324 -23.88 13.42 4.54
C THR A 324 -24.38 12.10 3.98
N SER A 325 -25.53 12.12 3.32
CA SER A 325 -26.04 10.96 2.59
C SER A 325 -25.87 11.17 1.09
N LEU A 326 -25.29 10.19 0.40
CA LEU A 326 -25.13 10.21 -1.05
C LEU A 326 -26.49 10.09 -1.75
N LYS A 327 -26.74 10.96 -2.74
CA LYS A 327 -27.94 10.89 -3.58
C LYS A 327 -27.93 9.65 -4.48
N ASP A 328 -29.12 9.21 -4.92
CA ASP A 328 -29.28 8.09 -5.86
C ASP A 328 -28.41 8.22 -7.12
N ALA A 329 -28.22 9.45 -7.61
CA ALA A 329 -27.41 9.73 -8.80
C ALA A 329 -25.93 9.33 -8.67
N PHE A 330 -25.41 9.16 -7.45
CA PHE A 330 -24.06 8.60 -7.26
C PHE A 330 -24.03 7.09 -7.50
N PHE A 331 -25.17 6.41 -7.34
CA PHE A 331 -25.30 4.96 -7.48
C PHE A 331 -25.95 4.53 -8.80
N SER A 332 -26.47 5.46 -9.60
CA SER A 332 -26.97 5.17 -10.93
C SER A 332 -25.81 4.79 -11.87
N ASP A 333 -26.07 3.82 -12.74
CA ASP A 333 -25.15 3.39 -13.81
C ASP A 333 -23.81 2.79 -13.33
N LEU A 334 -23.77 2.24 -12.11
CA LEU A 334 -22.60 1.54 -11.58
C LEU A 334 -22.41 0.18 -12.26
N ASN A 335 -21.74 0.14 -13.41
CA ASN A 335 -21.17 -1.09 -13.98
C ASN A 335 -19.85 -1.49 -13.28
N GLY A 336 -19.75 -1.32 -11.95
CA GLY A 336 -18.55 -1.64 -11.19
C GLY A 336 -18.23 -0.66 -10.05
N LYS A 337 -16.94 -0.62 -9.68
CA LYS A 337 -16.35 0.29 -8.68
C LYS A 337 -16.21 1.70 -9.28
N ARG A 338 -16.67 2.73 -8.58
CA ARG A 338 -16.41 4.14 -8.93
C ARG A 338 -15.76 4.89 -7.77
N ILE A 339 -15.07 5.97 -8.12
CA ILE A 339 -14.40 6.87 -7.17
C ILE A 339 -15.17 8.19 -7.13
N VAL A 340 -15.62 8.56 -5.94
CA VAL A 340 -16.24 9.85 -5.65
C VAL A 340 -15.23 10.70 -4.91
N LYS A 341 -14.96 11.91 -5.39
CA LYS A 341 -14.03 12.84 -4.76
C LYS A 341 -14.77 13.82 -3.89
N ALA A 342 -14.34 13.96 -2.65
CA ALA A 342 -14.79 14.98 -1.73
C ALA A 342 -13.74 16.09 -1.69
N ARG A 343 -14.16 17.34 -1.89
CA ARG A 343 -13.30 18.52 -1.83
C ARG A 343 -13.98 19.62 -1.02
N GLY A 344 -13.19 20.47 -0.40
CA GLY A 344 -13.73 21.59 0.35
C GLY A 344 -12.72 22.68 0.65
N SER A 345 -13.19 23.70 1.34
CA SER A 345 -12.36 24.79 1.86
C SER A 345 -12.86 25.19 3.23
N GLY A 346 -11.96 25.69 4.06
CA GLY A 346 -12.31 26.21 5.38
C GLY A 346 -11.28 27.17 5.93
N THR A 347 -11.53 27.67 7.13
CA THR A 347 -10.60 28.52 7.86
C THR A 347 -9.96 27.73 8.98
N VAL A 348 -8.63 27.66 9.01
CA VAL A 348 -7.86 27.14 10.14
C VAL A 348 -7.39 28.30 11.01
N LEU A 349 -7.59 28.18 12.31
CA LEU A 349 -7.22 29.17 13.32
C LEU A 349 -6.07 28.61 14.17
N PRO A 350 -5.01 29.38 14.45
CA PRO A 350 -4.03 29.00 15.47
C PRO A 350 -4.65 29.08 16.88
N ASP A 351 -4.15 28.29 17.83
CA ASP A 351 -4.67 28.25 19.21
C ASP A 351 -4.40 29.54 19.99
N ASP A 352 -3.38 30.30 19.61
CA ASP A 352 -3.04 31.59 20.20
C ASP A 352 -4.05 32.71 19.91
N GLY A 353 -5.09 32.42 19.11
CA GLY A 353 -6.11 33.38 18.72
C GLY A 353 -5.68 34.32 17.60
N GLY A 354 -4.61 33.99 16.88
CA GLY A 354 -4.19 34.68 15.67
C GLY A 354 -5.23 34.66 14.55
N TYR A 355 -4.94 35.42 13.48
CA TYR A 355 -5.81 35.48 12.31
C TYR A 355 -5.91 34.11 11.64
N GLY A 356 -7.13 33.73 11.28
CA GLY A 356 -7.37 32.52 10.51
C GLY A 356 -6.82 32.59 9.10
N GLN A 357 -6.38 31.45 8.59
CA GLN A 357 -6.01 31.27 7.19
C GLN A 357 -7.09 30.45 6.49
N ASN A 358 -7.52 30.92 5.31
CA ASN A 358 -8.34 30.11 4.42
C ASN A 358 -7.45 29.05 3.77
N VAL A 359 -7.85 27.80 3.91
CA VAL A 359 -7.12 26.64 3.42
C VAL A 359 -8.06 25.81 2.56
N GLU A 360 -7.50 25.22 1.52
CA GLU A 360 -8.16 24.15 0.78
C GLU A 360 -8.06 22.87 1.62
N ILE A 361 -9.17 22.15 1.72
CA ILE A 361 -9.21 20.83 2.36
C ILE A 361 -8.80 19.83 1.28
N ASN A 362 -7.81 19.00 1.59
CA ASN A 362 -7.35 17.96 0.66
C ASN A 362 -8.51 17.08 0.14
N GLU A 363 -8.25 16.46 -1.00
CA GLU A 363 -9.23 15.62 -1.66
C GLU A 363 -9.36 14.26 -0.96
N VAL A 364 -10.60 13.82 -0.71
CA VAL A 364 -10.89 12.47 -0.19
C VAL A 364 -11.51 11.63 -1.27
N GLU A 365 -10.90 10.49 -1.59
CA GLU A 365 -11.47 9.51 -2.50
C GLU A 365 -12.36 8.52 -1.75
N LEU A 366 -13.61 8.40 -2.18
CA LEU A 366 -14.61 7.49 -1.65
C LEU A 366 -14.87 6.41 -2.68
N THR A 367 -14.76 5.15 -2.27
CA THR A 367 -15.14 4.03 -3.13
C THR A 367 -16.64 3.75 -2.99
N ILE A 368 -17.36 3.79 -4.12
CA ILE A 368 -18.75 3.35 -4.20
C ILE A 368 -18.85 2.06 -5.03
N MET A 369 -19.70 1.14 -4.58
CA MET A 369 -20.00 -0.10 -5.30
C MET A 369 -21.50 -0.35 -5.35
N GLN A 370 -21.98 -0.91 -6.46
CA GLN A 370 -23.33 -1.42 -6.53
C GLN A 370 -23.43 -2.68 -5.67
N GLU A 371 -24.44 -2.74 -4.81
CA GLU A 371 -24.78 -3.99 -4.13
C GLU A 371 -25.27 -4.95 -5.21
N LEU A 372 -24.51 -6.03 -5.45
CA LEU A 372 -24.91 -7.07 -6.37
C LEU A 372 -26.23 -7.62 -5.84
N THR A 373 -27.33 -7.33 -6.55
CA THR A 373 -28.61 -7.96 -6.23
C THR A 373 -28.37 -9.45 -6.42
N PRO A 374 -28.48 -10.30 -5.37
CA PRO A 374 -28.24 -11.72 -5.52
C PRO A 374 -29.17 -12.18 -6.65
N GLU A 375 -28.59 -12.74 -7.72
CA GLU A 375 -29.40 -13.24 -8.83
C GLU A 375 -30.50 -14.11 -8.22
N PRO A 376 -31.78 -13.88 -8.57
CA PRO A 376 -32.85 -14.71 -8.05
C PRO A 376 -32.50 -16.15 -8.40
N SER A 377 -32.28 -16.98 -7.36
CA SER A 377 -31.84 -18.37 -7.51
C SER A 377 -32.72 -19.04 -8.57
N ARG A 378 -32.14 -19.26 -9.76
CA ARG A 378 -32.87 -19.84 -10.91
C ARG A 378 -33.16 -21.33 -10.71
N SER A 379 -32.77 -21.91 -9.58
CA SER A 379 -33.23 -23.23 -9.19
C SER A 379 -34.42 -23.08 -8.24
N PRO A 380 -35.66 -23.36 -8.68
CA PRO A 380 -36.66 -23.81 -7.73
C PRO A 380 -36.04 -24.97 -6.95
N SER A 381 -36.07 -24.90 -5.62
CA SER A 381 -35.65 -26.01 -4.77
C SER A 381 -36.52 -27.20 -5.15
N SER A 382 -35.98 -28.15 -5.91
CA SER A 382 -36.66 -29.35 -6.39
C SER A 382 -36.79 -30.42 -5.30
N ALA A 383 -36.66 -30.04 -4.03
CA ALA A 383 -36.98 -30.89 -2.90
C ALA A 383 -38.39 -30.51 -2.40
N PRO A 384 -39.42 -31.33 -2.65
CA PRO A 384 -40.65 -31.25 -1.89
C PRO A 384 -40.27 -31.47 -0.44
N THR A 385 -40.49 -30.46 0.42
CA THR A 385 -40.42 -30.68 1.86
C THR A 385 -41.53 -31.66 2.20
N THR A 386 -41.22 -32.95 2.23
CA THR A 386 -42.09 -33.99 2.77
C THR A 386 -42.13 -33.80 4.29
N VAL A 387 -42.85 -32.78 4.74
CA VAL A 387 -43.32 -32.72 6.12
C VAL A 387 -44.51 -33.68 6.17
N PRO A 388 -44.40 -34.83 6.86
CA PRO A 388 -45.58 -35.67 7.06
C PRO A 388 -46.63 -34.87 7.84
N PRO A 389 -47.92 -34.94 7.47
CA PRO A 389 -48.97 -34.32 8.25
C PRO A 389 -49.02 -35.02 9.61
N THR A 390 -48.63 -34.32 10.67
CA THR A 390 -48.75 -34.79 12.05
C THR A 390 -50.24 -34.83 12.41
N LEU A 391 -50.89 -35.95 12.11
CA LEU A 391 -52.27 -36.26 12.53
C LEU A 391 -52.27 -36.69 14.00
N VAL A 392 -52.34 -35.76 14.95
CA VAL A 392 -53.03 -35.99 16.23
C VAL A 392 -53.58 -34.66 16.78
N PRO A 393 -54.91 -34.48 16.86
CA PRO A 393 -55.50 -33.42 17.67
C PRO A 393 -55.29 -33.76 19.15
N SER A 394 -54.43 -33.00 19.84
CA SER A 394 -54.35 -33.06 21.30
C SER A 394 -55.58 -32.38 21.90
N ASN A 395 -56.48 -33.17 22.48
CA ASN A 395 -57.61 -32.72 23.30
C ASN A 395 -57.12 -32.23 24.68
N ALA A 396 -56.29 -31.19 24.71
CA ALA A 396 -55.91 -30.51 25.96
C ALA A 396 -56.65 -29.16 26.04
N PRO A 397 -57.49 -28.92 27.07
CA PRO A 397 -58.14 -27.63 27.27
C PRO A 397 -57.09 -26.58 27.64
N THR A 398 -56.95 -25.53 26.83
CA THR A 398 -56.14 -24.36 27.17
C THR A 398 -56.75 -23.66 28.39
N PRO A 399 -55.98 -23.40 29.47
CA PRO A 399 -56.49 -22.62 30.59
C PRO A 399 -56.59 -21.14 30.20
N ARG A 400 -57.84 -20.64 30.26
CA ARG A 400 -58.29 -19.28 30.60
C ARG A 400 -57.60 -18.07 29.92
N PRO A 401 -58.34 -17.23 29.17
CA PRO A 401 -57.81 -15.98 28.61
C PRO A 401 -57.41 -15.00 29.72
N THR A 402 -56.21 -14.43 29.59
CA THR A 402 -55.71 -13.24 30.29
C THR A 402 -56.71 -12.07 30.14
N PRO A 403 -56.97 -11.26 31.18
CA PRO A 403 -57.96 -10.19 31.11
C PRO A 403 -57.55 -9.08 30.13
N LEU A 404 -58.61 -8.55 29.51
CA LEU A 404 -58.69 -7.44 28.55
C LEU A 404 -57.82 -6.23 28.93
N PRO A 405 -57.11 -5.59 27.98
CA PRO A 405 -56.47 -4.31 28.24
C PRO A 405 -57.51 -3.20 28.42
N THR A 406 -57.33 -2.42 29.47
CA THR A 406 -58.14 -1.27 29.85
C THR A 406 -58.16 -0.23 28.72
N THR A 407 -59.37 0.22 28.40
CA THR A 407 -59.69 1.31 27.47
C THR A 407 -58.90 2.59 27.76
N VAL A 408 -57.97 2.95 26.87
CA VAL A 408 -57.50 4.33 26.74
C VAL A 408 -58.39 5.02 25.70
N GLN A 409 -59.05 6.07 26.17
CA GLN A 409 -60.00 6.92 25.48
C GLN A 409 -59.35 7.63 24.28
N PRO A 410 -59.92 7.59 23.06
CA PRO A 410 -59.42 8.35 21.93
C PRO A 410 -59.65 9.85 22.14
N THR A 411 -58.59 10.63 21.96
CA THR A 411 -58.59 12.09 21.92
C THR A 411 -59.45 12.60 20.76
N PRO A 412 -60.27 13.66 20.93
CA PRO A 412 -61.15 14.15 19.86
C PRO A 412 -60.38 14.81 18.71
N GLU A 413 -60.97 14.68 17.52
CA GLU A 413 -60.55 15.21 16.21
C GLU A 413 -59.96 16.63 16.22
N PRO A 414 -59.00 16.92 15.34
CA PRO A 414 -58.62 18.29 15.04
C PRO A 414 -59.69 18.94 14.15
N THR A 415 -60.29 20.01 14.69
CA THR A 415 -61.24 20.90 14.03
C THR A 415 -60.67 21.46 12.72
N SER A 416 -61.33 21.18 11.61
CA SER A 416 -61.08 21.84 10.32
C SER A 416 -61.59 23.29 10.37
N VAL A 417 -60.68 24.27 10.35
CA VAL A 417 -60.99 25.67 10.02
C VAL A 417 -60.21 26.08 8.78
N PRO A 418 -60.86 26.45 7.68
CA PRO A 418 -60.20 27.05 6.52
C PRO A 418 -60.07 28.56 6.74
N SER A 419 -58.86 29.11 6.60
CA SER A 419 -58.65 30.56 6.57
C SER A 419 -57.82 30.98 5.35
N ASN A 420 -58.55 31.58 4.41
CA ASN A 420 -58.18 32.59 3.43
C ASN A 420 -57.27 32.24 2.22
N PRO A 421 -57.67 32.65 1.00
CA PRO A 421 -56.82 32.58 -0.19
C PRO A 421 -55.73 33.68 -0.19
N PRO A 422 -54.62 33.49 -0.95
CA PRO A 422 -53.54 34.46 -1.01
C PRO A 422 -53.96 35.70 -1.82
N THR A 423 -53.80 36.88 -1.23
CA THR A 423 -53.88 38.16 -1.93
C THR A 423 -52.67 38.30 -2.85
N THR A 424 -52.90 38.25 -4.17
CA THR A 424 -51.92 38.64 -5.18
C THR A 424 -51.73 40.16 -5.13
N MET A 425 -50.56 40.61 -4.70
CA MET A 425 -50.14 42.00 -4.82
C MET A 425 -49.09 42.09 -5.95
N PRO A 426 -49.29 42.93 -6.98
CA PRO A 426 -48.33 43.06 -8.07
C PRO A 426 -47.11 43.88 -7.62
N THR A 427 -45.93 43.35 -7.92
CA THR A 427 -44.65 44.05 -7.77
C THR A 427 -44.57 45.16 -8.83
N PRO A 428 -44.27 46.43 -8.47
CA PRO A 428 -44.02 47.47 -9.46
C PRO A 428 -42.69 47.22 -10.20
N GLN A 429 -42.77 47.38 -11.51
CA GLN A 429 -41.71 47.32 -12.51
C GLN A 429 -40.58 48.34 -12.21
N PRO A 430 -39.29 48.02 -12.45
CA PRO A 430 -38.20 48.99 -12.30
C PRO A 430 -38.30 50.08 -13.38
N THR A 431 -38.24 51.33 -12.96
CA THR A 431 -38.10 52.49 -13.84
C THR A 431 -36.65 52.59 -14.30
N ASP A 432 -36.42 52.52 -15.61
CA ASP A 432 -35.15 52.88 -16.23
C ASP A 432 -34.85 54.35 -15.98
N VAL A 433 -33.83 54.62 -15.16
CA VAL A 433 -33.21 55.94 -15.07
C VAL A 433 -32.12 55.99 -16.14
N VAL A 434 -32.47 56.63 -17.25
CA VAL A 434 -31.51 57.20 -18.19
C VAL A 434 -31.13 58.58 -17.65
N THR A 435 -29.85 58.79 -17.36
CA THR A 435 -29.28 60.14 -17.15
C THR A 435 -28.36 60.52 -18.33
N PRO A 436 -28.31 61.83 -18.66
CA PRO A 436 -27.68 62.38 -19.88
C PRO A 436 -26.15 62.40 -19.87
#